data_AF-A0AAW5XXN2-F1
#
_entry.id   AF-A0AAW5XXN2-F1
#
_cell.length_a   1.000
_cell.length_b   1.000
_cell.length_c   1.000
_cell.angle_alpha   90.00
_cell.angle_beta   90.00
_cell.angle_gamma   90.00
#
_symmetry.space_group_name_H-M   'P 1'
#
loop_
_entity.id
_entity.type
_entity.pdbx_description
1 polymer ?
#
loop_
_entity_poly.entity_id
_entity_poly.type
_entity_poly.pdbx_seq_one_letter_code
_entity_poly.pdbx_strand_id
1 'polypeptide(L)'
;SNALSCDLGVDRLLSCVTNTGDAFLIDGKKLKSINQYFNKIICNLQQKNMDNGISKRIVTNKIAALWHKRERQINGYIAQALGLLFKKVKEFDIDTVVVGYNTGWKHKSHMGKKNNQKFVQIPFQKLIAAIENKCVKEGIRFFKQEESYTSKASFLDKDPVPVWSK
;
A
#
# COMPACT_ATOMS: atom_id res chain seq x y z
N SER A 1 2.95 6.14 26.53
CA SER A 1 3.18 6.30 25.08
C SER A 1 2.02 5.68 24.36
N ASN A 2 1.42 6.44 23.44
CA ASN A 2 0.28 6.01 22.64
C ASN A 2 0.79 5.61 21.26
N ALA A 3 0.66 4.32 20.94
CA ALA A 3 1.22 3.75 19.73
C ALA A 3 0.12 3.27 18.79
N LEU A 4 0.32 3.49 17.50
CA LEU A 4 -0.56 3.01 16.43
C LEU A 4 0.21 2.02 15.55
N SER A 5 -0.22 0.76 15.54
CA SER A 5 0.25 -0.22 14.58
C SER A 5 -0.59 -0.14 13.31
N CYS A 6 0.03 -0.22 12.14
CA CYS A 6 -0.60 -0.11 10.83
C CYS A 6 -0.15 -1.24 9.91
N ASP A 7 -1.10 -2.07 9.46
CA ASP A 7 -0.86 -3.12 8.47
C ASP A 7 -1.41 -2.71 7.12
N LEU A 8 -0.61 -2.95 6.08
CA LEU A 8 -0.94 -2.55 4.72
C LEU A 8 -1.52 -3.70 3.90
N GLY A 9 -2.59 -3.42 3.16
CA GLY A 9 -3.30 -4.43 2.37
C GLY A 9 -3.95 -3.88 1.10
N VAL A 10 -4.53 -4.79 0.30
CA VAL A 10 -5.13 -4.43 -1.00
C VAL A 10 -6.58 -3.98 -0.87
N ASP A 11 -7.39 -4.74 -0.13
CA ASP A 11 -8.81 -4.43 0.08
C ASP A 11 -9.02 -3.49 1.27
N ARG A 12 -8.20 -3.65 2.30
CA ARG A 12 -8.02 -2.68 3.39
C ARG A 12 -6.64 -2.08 3.19
N LEU A 13 -6.57 -0.84 2.72
CA LEU A 13 -5.31 -0.16 2.42
C LEU A 13 -4.44 -0.09 3.68
N LEU A 14 -5.05 0.32 4.79
CA LEU A 14 -4.47 0.33 6.13
C LEU A 14 -5.46 -0.33 7.09
N SER A 15 -4.96 -1.23 7.92
CA SER A 15 -5.65 -1.73 9.12
C SER A 15 -4.86 -1.24 10.32
N CYS A 16 -5.47 -0.39 11.13
CA CYS A 16 -4.78 0.30 12.20
C CYS A 16 -5.34 -0.10 13.55
N VAL A 17 -4.47 -0.34 14.52
CA VAL A 17 -4.83 -0.72 15.90
C VAL A 17 -3.95 0.06 16.86
N THR A 18 -4.55 0.68 17.88
CA THR A 18 -3.83 1.36 18.94
C THR A 18 -3.43 0.35 20.03
N ASN A 19 -2.40 0.68 20.82
CA ASN A 19 -2.07 -0.09 22.01
C ASN A 19 -3.16 -0.03 23.11
N THR A 20 -4.14 0.88 22.99
CA THR A 20 -5.32 0.99 23.86
C THR A 20 -6.50 0.14 23.41
N GLY A 21 -6.42 -0.49 22.24
CA GLY A 21 -7.45 -1.41 21.72
C GLY A 21 -8.40 -0.82 20.68
N ASP A 22 -8.26 0.46 20.34
CA ASP A 22 -9.04 1.09 19.27
C ASP A 22 -8.56 0.61 17.90
N ALA A 23 -9.49 0.30 17.00
CA ALA A 23 -9.17 -0.17 15.66
C ALA A 23 -9.96 0.56 14.59
N PHE A 24 -9.31 0.83 13.45
CA PHE A 24 -9.96 1.41 12.28
C PHE A 24 -9.31 0.93 10.98
N LEU A 25 -10.09 1.03 9.90
CA LEU A 25 -9.68 0.58 8.57
C LEU A 25 -9.77 1.73 7.57
N ILE A 26 -8.81 1.81 6.67
CA ILE A 26 -8.86 2.68 5.49
C ILE A 26 -9.05 1.78 4.27
N ASP A 27 -10.10 2.05 3.48
CA ASP A 27 -10.43 1.24 2.31
C ASP A 27 -9.28 1.20 1.28
N GLY A 28 -9.10 0.07 0.62
CA GLY A 28 -8.17 -0.08 -0.51
C GLY A 28 -8.87 -0.37 -1.84
N LYS A 29 -10.18 -0.65 -1.82
CA LYS A 29 -10.94 -1.06 -3.02
C LYS A 29 -10.94 0.01 -4.09
N LYS A 30 -10.97 1.30 -3.73
CA LYS A 30 -10.84 2.39 -4.71
C LYS A 30 -9.52 2.36 -5.47
N LEU A 31 -8.40 2.18 -4.76
CA LEU A 31 -7.07 2.09 -5.37
C LEU A 31 -6.94 0.84 -6.26
N LYS A 32 -7.48 -0.29 -5.78
CA LYS A 32 -7.59 -1.54 -6.54
C LYS A 32 -8.40 -1.35 -7.83
N SER A 33 -9.52 -0.63 -7.79
CA SER A 33 -10.36 -0.33 -8.95
C SER A 33 -9.62 0.52 -9.99
N ILE A 34 -8.91 1.57 -9.55
CA ILE A 34 -8.06 2.41 -10.43
C ILE A 34 -7.03 1.56 -11.19
N ASN A 35 -6.35 0.64 -10.49
CA ASN A 35 -5.39 -0.26 -11.12
C ASN A 35 -6.05 -1.24 -12.11
N GLN A 36 -7.22 -1.80 -11.78
CA GLN A 36 -7.93 -2.70 -12.70
C GLN A 36 -8.36 -1.98 -13.98
N TYR A 37 -8.91 -0.77 -13.85
CA TYR A 37 -9.27 0.05 -15.00
C TYR A 37 -8.05 0.33 -15.87
N PHE A 38 -6.95 0.79 -15.26
CA PHE A 38 -5.71 1.04 -15.99
C PHE A 38 -5.21 -0.18 -16.75
N ASN A 39 -5.18 -1.35 -16.11
CA ASN A 39 -4.75 -2.61 -16.73
C ASN A 39 -5.61 -3.02 -17.92
N LYS A 40 -6.92 -2.84 -17.81
CA LYS A 40 -7.85 -3.10 -18.92
C LYS A 40 -7.55 -2.18 -20.10
N ILE A 41 -7.40 -0.88 -19.86
CA ILE A 41 -7.21 0.10 -20.94
C ILE A 41 -5.82 -0.01 -21.56
N ILE A 42 -4.76 -0.19 -20.77
CA ILE A 42 -3.39 -0.30 -21.30
C ILE A 42 -3.25 -1.54 -22.19
N CYS A 43 -3.85 -2.68 -21.81
CA CYS A 43 -3.86 -3.88 -22.63
C CYS A 43 -4.51 -3.63 -23.99
N ASN A 44 -5.67 -2.98 -24.00
CA ASN A 44 -6.39 -2.64 -25.24
C ASN A 44 -5.61 -1.67 -26.13
N LEU A 45 -4.96 -0.65 -25.55
CA LEU A 45 -4.14 0.30 -26.31
C LEU A 45 -2.89 -0.36 -26.90
N GLN A 46 -2.26 -1.25 -26.14
CA GLN A 46 -1.11 -2.03 -26.58
C GLN A 46 -1.49 -3.03 -27.70
N GLN A 47 -2.67 -3.63 -27.63
CA GLN A 47 -3.20 -4.47 -28.72
C GLN A 47 -3.42 -3.63 -29.99
N LYS A 48 -4.07 -2.47 -29.87
CA LYS A 48 -4.26 -1.54 -30.99
C LYS A 48 -2.95 -1.07 -31.62
N ASN A 49 -1.86 -0.94 -30.85
CA ASN A 49 -0.56 -0.67 -31.44
C ASN A 49 -0.14 -1.82 -32.36
N MET A 50 -0.22 -3.06 -31.88
CA MET A 50 0.16 -4.24 -32.67
C MET A 50 -0.70 -4.39 -33.93
N ASP A 51 -2.01 -4.15 -33.83
CA ASP A 51 -2.93 -4.21 -34.96
C ASP A 51 -2.59 -3.17 -36.06
N ASN A 52 -1.95 -2.06 -35.66
CA ASN A 52 -1.45 -1.02 -36.57
C ASN A 52 0.02 -1.21 -36.99
N GLY A 53 0.62 -2.38 -36.73
CA GLY A 53 2.03 -2.65 -37.04
C GLY A 53 3.04 -1.94 -36.12
N ILE A 54 2.58 -1.31 -35.04
CA ILE A 54 3.41 -0.61 -34.06
C ILE A 54 3.77 -1.57 -32.93
N SER A 55 5.03 -1.55 -32.49
CA SER A 55 5.47 -2.35 -31.36
C SER A 55 4.62 -2.10 -30.10
N LYS A 56 4.24 -3.18 -29.42
CA LYS A 56 3.54 -3.15 -28.12
C LYS A 56 4.24 -2.29 -27.06
N ARG A 57 5.56 -2.14 -27.18
CA ARG A 57 6.40 -1.39 -26.23
C ARG A 57 6.37 0.13 -26.48
N ILE A 58 5.88 0.57 -27.63
CA ILE A 58 5.83 2.00 -27.97
C ILE A 58 4.77 2.69 -27.09
N VAL A 59 5.22 3.75 -26.41
CA VAL A 59 4.37 4.62 -25.61
C VAL A 59 3.81 5.71 -26.53
N THR A 60 2.54 5.60 -26.87
CA THR A 60 1.82 6.66 -27.60
C THR A 60 1.34 7.75 -26.64
N ASN A 61 0.96 8.92 -27.17
CA ASN A 61 0.38 10.01 -26.37
C ASN A 61 -0.84 9.55 -25.55
N LYS A 62 -1.66 8.64 -26.10
CA LYS A 62 -2.80 8.05 -25.39
C LYS A 62 -2.35 7.19 -24.20
N ILE A 63 -1.29 6.39 -24.38
CA ILE A 63 -0.71 5.58 -23.31
C ILE A 63 -0.09 6.49 -22.23
N ALA A 64 0.69 7.49 -22.62
CA ALA A 64 1.29 8.45 -21.68
C ALA A 64 0.21 9.19 -20.86
N ALA A 65 -0.84 9.69 -21.53
CA ALA A 65 -1.97 10.34 -20.85
C ALA A 65 -2.67 9.40 -19.85
N LEU A 66 -2.84 8.13 -20.19
CA LEU A 66 -3.41 7.11 -19.30
C LEU A 66 -2.52 6.90 -18.05
N TRP A 67 -1.19 6.82 -18.23
CA TRP A 67 -0.24 6.73 -17.11
C TRP A 67 -0.34 7.94 -16.19
N HIS A 68 -0.30 9.16 -16.74
CA HIS A 68 -0.42 10.39 -15.94
C HIS A 68 -1.76 10.48 -15.22
N LYS A 69 -2.86 10.07 -15.85
CA LYS A 69 -4.19 10.02 -15.23
C LYS A 69 -4.19 9.08 -14.03
N ARG A 70 -3.68 7.85 -14.19
CA ARG A 70 -3.57 6.87 -13.09
C ARG A 70 -2.73 7.43 -11.96
N GLU A 71 -1.56 7.99 -12.27
CA GLU A 71 -0.64 8.52 -11.25
C GLU A 71 -1.31 9.64 -10.42
N ARG A 72 -2.02 10.57 -11.07
CA ARG A 72 -2.78 11.61 -10.35
C ARG A 72 -3.86 11.02 -9.45
N GLN A 73 -4.61 10.02 -9.92
CA GLN A 73 -5.67 9.37 -9.13
C GLN A 73 -5.09 8.64 -7.91
N ILE A 74 -3.98 7.92 -8.10
CA ILE A 74 -3.25 7.25 -7.01
C ILE A 74 -2.77 8.27 -5.98
N ASN A 75 -2.15 9.36 -6.42
CA ASN A 75 -1.60 10.38 -5.51
C ASN A 75 -2.70 11.08 -4.73
N GLY A 76 -3.82 11.42 -5.38
CA GLY A 76 -4.99 11.95 -4.71
C GLY A 76 -5.55 10.99 -3.67
N TYR A 77 -5.58 9.68 -3.96
CA TYR A 77 -6.05 8.68 -3.00
C TYR A 77 -5.13 8.52 -1.79
N ILE A 78 -3.81 8.47 -2.03
CA ILE A 78 -2.81 8.42 -0.94
C ILE A 78 -2.93 9.64 -0.04
N ALA A 79 -3.09 10.83 -0.61
CA ALA A 79 -3.28 12.06 0.17
C ALA A 79 -4.55 12.01 1.06
N GLN A 80 -5.65 11.49 0.53
CA GLN A 80 -6.89 11.28 1.29
C GLN A 80 -6.69 10.27 2.42
N ALA A 81 -6.06 9.13 2.14
CA ALA A 81 -5.76 8.10 3.14
C ALA A 81 -4.87 8.63 4.27
N LEU A 82 -3.83 9.43 3.93
CA LEU A 82 -2.99 10.11 4.92
C LEU A 82 -3.79 11.08 5.77
N GLY A 83 -4.65 11.90 5.17
CA GLY A 83 -5.51 12.83 5.91
C GLY A 83 -6.40 12.10 6.92
N LEU A 84 -7.00 10.98 6.52
CA LEU A 84 -7.82 10.15 7.41
C LEU A 84 -6.99 9.51 8.54
N LEU A 85 -5.82 8.95 8.20
CA LEU A 85 -4.91 8.37 9.18
C LEU A 85 -4.50 9.40 10.23
N PHE A 86 -4.04 10.57 9.79
CA PHE A 86 -3.54 11.61 10.71
C PHE A 86 -4.65 12.31 11.48
N LYS A 87 -5.89 12.31 10.98
CA LYS A 87 -7.05 12.68 11.79
C LYS A 87 -7.20 11.75 12.99
N LYS A 88 -7.07 10.43 12.78
CA LYS A 88 -7.14 9.42 13.85
C LYS A 88 -5.94 9.45 14.79
N VAL A 89 -4.74 9.64 14.27
CA VAL A 89 -3.52 9.84 15.07
C VAL A 89 -3.72 10.98 16.08
N LYS A 90 -4.30 12.11 15.66
CA LYS A 90 -4.59 13.24 16.55
C LYS A 90 -5.73 12.95 17.53
N GLU A 91 -6.78 12.29 17.07
CA GLU A 91 -7.94 11.90 17.89
C GLU A 91 -7.53 10.99 19.06
N PHE A 92 -6.58 10.08 18.83
CA PHE A 92 -6.08 9.14 19.84
C PHE A 92 -4.76 9.58 20.51
N ASP A 93 -4.33 10.82 20.31
CA ASP A 93 -3.09 11.37 20.87
C ASP A 93 -1.86 10.46 20.67
N ILE A 94 -1.70 9.94 19.44
CA ILE A 94 -0.65 8.98 19.08
C ILE A 94 0.70 9.70 18.96
N ASP A 95 1.70 9.19 19.68
CA ASP A 95 3.08 9.68 19.66
C ASP A 95 4.03 8.80 18.84
N THR A 96 3.59 7.57 18.50
CA THR A 96 4.39 6.57 17.79
C THR A 96 3.55 5.82 16.77
N VAL A 97 4.00 5.78 15.52
CA VAL A 97 3.37 5.01 14.44
C VAL A 97 4.33 3.90 14.00
N VAL A 98 3.85 2.66 14.03
CA VAL A 98 4.55 1.49 13.53
C VAL A 98 3.83 1.00 12.27
N VAL A 99 4.55 0.82 11.17
CA VAL A 99 3.97 0.30 9.92
C VAL A 99 4.59 -1.06 9.61
N GLY A 100 3.74 -2.09 9.63
CA GLY A 100 4.05 -3.42 9.13
C GLY A 100 4.13 -3.42 7.61
N TYR A 101 5.23 -3.93 7.06
CA TYR A 101 5.36 -4.16 5.64
C TYR A 101 5.97 -5.52 5.35
N ASN A 102 5.47 -6.16 4.29
CA ASN A 102 5.99 -7.42 3.81
C ASN A 102 6.96 -7.13 2.64
N THR A 103 8.26 -7.36 2.82
CA THR A 103 9.27 -7.35 1.72
C THR A 103 8.86 -8.28 0.57
N GLY A 104 8.18 -9.38 0.93
CA GLY A 104 7.54 -10.32 0.03
C GLY A 104 6.41 -9.76 -0.82
N TRP A 105 5.95 -8.51 -0.71
CA TRP A 105 4.99 -7.95 -1.69
C TRP A 105 5.53 -7.93 -3.12
N LYS A 106 6.87 -7.91 -3.30
CA LYS A 106 7.52 -8.14 -4.61
C LYS A 106 7.50 -9.63 -5.02
N HIS A 107 7.70 -10.55 -4.07
CA HIS A 107 7.83 -12.01 -4.29
C HIS A 107 6.53 -12.82 -4.21
N LYS A 108 5.43 -12.25 -3.68
CA LYS A 108 4.09 -12.84 -3.65
C LYS A 108 3.45 -12.96 -5.05
N SER A 109 4.16 -12.46 -6.07
CA SER A 109 4.72 -13.24 -7.19
C SER A 109 4.02 -14.54 -7.61
N HIS A 110 3.96 -15.45 -6.65
CA HIS A 110 3.69 -16.86 -6.88
C HIS A 110 2.33 -17.31 -6.31
N MET A 111 1.51 -16.42 -5.72
CA MET A 111 0.14 -16.72 -5.24
C MET A 111 -0.92 -16.81 -6.36
N GLY A 112 -0.52 -17.19 -7.57
CA GLY A 112 -1.37 -17.29 -8.75
C GLY A 112 -1.55 -15.97 -9.51
N LYS A 113 -1.65 -16.07 -10.85
CA LYS A 113 -1.70 -14.93 -11.81
C LYS A 113 -2.66 -13.81 -11.39
N LYS A 114 -3.83 -14.15 -10.84
CA LYS A 114 -4.94 -13.23 -10.56
C LYS A 114 -4.73 -12.36 -9.31
N ASN A 115 -4.05 -12.86 -8.27
CA ASN A 115 -3.73 -12.07 -7.08
C ASN A 115 -2.45 -11.25 -7.27
N ASN A 116 -1.51 -11.78 -8.04
CA ASN A 116 -0.32 -11.05 -8.47
C ASN A 116 -0.62 -9.72 -9.14
N GLN A 117 -1.51 -9.74 -10.13
CA GLN A 117 -1.86 -8.52 -10.88
C GLN A 117 -2.48 -7.44 -9.99
N LYS A 118 -3.13 -7.82 -8.88
CA LYS A 118 -3.72 -6.88 -7.91
C LYS A 118 -2.65 -6.26 -7.00
N PHE A 119 -1.69 -7.06 -6.53
CA PHE A 119 -0.65 -6.63 -5.58
C PHE A 119 0.49 -5.86 -6.26
N VAL A 120 0.95 -6.30 -7.44
CA VAL A 120 2.17 -5.79 -8.11
C VAL A 120 2.08 -4.30 -8.50
N GLN A 121 0.88 -3.70 -8.49
CA GLN A 121 0.68 -2.33 -8.94
C GLN A 121 0.24 -1.33 -7.88
N ILE A 122 -0.01 -1.75 -6.64
CA ILE A 122 -0.31 -0.79 -5.57
C ILE A 122 1.02 -0.24 -5.03
N PRO A 123 1.22 1.09 -5.03
CA PRO A 123 2.50 1.69 -4.65
C PRO A 123 2.61 1.80 -3.13
N PHE A 124 2.63 0.68 -2.42
CA PHE A 124 2.73 0.65 -0.95
C PHE A 124 3.96 1.39 -0.43
N GLN A 125 5.10 1.30 -1.13
CA GLN A 125 6.31 2.04 -0.77
C GLN A 125 6.09 3.56 -0.78
N LYS A 126 5.29 4.07 -1.73
CA LYS A 126 4.94 5.49 -1.79
C LYS A 126 4.06 5.89 -0.61
N LEU A 127 3.12 5.03 -0.22
CA LEU A 127 2.28 5.27 0.95
C LEU A 127 3.11 5.27 2.24
N ILE A 128 3.97 4.27 2.45
CA ILE A 128 4.87 4.18 3.61
C ILE A 128 5.73 5.44 3.71
N ALA A 129 6.39 5.82 2.60
CA ALA A 129 7.22 7.03 2.57
C ALA A 129 6.41 8.29 2.88
N ALA A 130 5.16 8.37 2.43
CA ALA A 130 4.31 9.52 2.71
C ALA A 130 3.84 9.56 4.17
N ILE A 131 3.58 8.40 4.80
CA ILE A 131 3.29 8.31 6.25
C ILE A 131 4.52 8.75 7.05
N GLU A 132 5.69 8.17 6.77
CA GLU A 132 6.97 8.50 7.39
C GLU A 132 7.25 10.00 7.35
N ASN A 133 7.18 10.59 6.16
CA ASN A 133 7.39 12.03 5.97
C ASN A 133 6.40 12.88 6.77
N LYS A 134 5.16 12.43 6.92
CA LYS A 134 4.13 13.16 7.68
C LYS A 134 4.34 13.01 9.18
N CYS A 135 4.77 11.84 9.66
CA CYS A 135 5.17 11.61 11.05
C CYS A 135 6.33 12.52 11.44
N VAL A 136 7.40 12.55 10.63
CA VAL A 136 8.57 13.41 10.87
C VAL A 136 8.17 14.88 10.95
N LYS A 137 7.28 15.35 10.06
CA LYS A 137 6.78 16.73 10.06
C LYS A 137 5.94 17.09 11.29
N GLU A 138 5.28 16.11 11.90
CA GLU A 138 4.42 16.31 13.08
C GLU A 138 5.13 15.93 14.39
N GLY A 139 6.42 15.58 14.35
CA GLY A 139 7.18 15.18 15.55
C GLY A 139 6.79 13.82 16.11
N ILE A 140 6.14 12.98 15.30
CA ILE A 140 5.68 11.64 15.68
C ILE A 140 6.77 10.63 15.34
N ARG A 141 7.06 9.72 16.29
CA ARG A 141 8.03 8.64 16.06
C ARG A 141 7.48 7.67 15.02
N PHE A 142 8.32 7.24 14.10
CA PHE A 142 7.92 6.34 13.03
C PHE A 142 8.86 5.15 12.93
N PHE A 143 8.30 3.94 12.88
CA PHE A 143 9.04 2.70 12.72
C PHE A 143 8.46 1.86 11.59
N LYS A 144 9.32 1.25 10.78
CA LYS A 144 8.94 0.24 9.80
C LYS A 144 9.28 -1.14 10.37
N GLN A 145 8.32 -2.05 10.38
CA GLN A 145 8.53 -3.43 10.83
C GLN A 145 8.38 -4.37 9.63
N GLU A 146 9.38 -5.23 9.41
CA GLU A 146 9.30 -6.26 8.36
C GLU A 146 8.51 -7.48 8.88
N GLU A 147 7.48 -7.88 8.14
CA GLU A 147 6.52 -8.93 8.52
C GLU A 147 6.53 -10.15 7.56
N SER A 148 7.66 -10.42 6.92
CA SER A 148 7.79 -11.48 5.90
C SER A 148 7.50 -12.90 6.40
N TYR A 149 7.42 -13.11 7.73
CA TYR A 149 7.20 -14.43 8.36
C TYR A 149 5.99 -14.50 9.31
N THR A 150 5.29 -13.40 9.59
CA THR A 150 4.22 -13.38 10.61
C THR A 150 2.84 -13.77 10.10
N SER A 151 2.67 -14.10 8.80
CA SER A 151 1.37 -14.60 8.29
C SER A 151 0.97 -15.99 8.81
N LYS A 152 1.75 -16.57 9.72
CA LYS A 152 1.46 -17.80 10.48
C LYS A 152 1.44 -17.60 12.00
N ALA A 153 1.80 -16.43 12.52
CA ALA A 153 1.81 -16.17 13.95
C ALA A 153 0.51 -15.44 14.32
N SER A 154 -0.41 -16.17 14.96
CA SER A 154 -1.57 -15.59 15.59
C SER A 154 -1.11 -14.75 16.78
N PHE A 155 -1.52 -13.48 16.85
CA PHE A 155 -1.33 -12.63 18.04
C PHE A 155 -1.90 -13.25 19.32
N LEU A 156 -2.73 -14.29 19.21
CA LEU A 156 -3.34 -15.00 20.34
C LEU A 156 -2.38 -15.95 21.08
N ASP A 157 -1.23 -16.32 20.49
CA ASP A 157 -0.44 -17.46 21.02
C ASP A 157 0.76 -17.08 21.92
N LYS A 158 0.99 -15.80 22.23
CA LYS A 158 2.09 -15.32 23.12
C LYS A 158 3.48 -15.90 22.79
N ASP A 159 3.76 -16.25 21.55
CA ASP A 159 5.07 -16.78 21.20
C ASP A 159 6.16 -15.71 21.31
N PRO A 160 7.32 -16.03 21.92
CA PRO A 160 8.42 -15.09 22.04
C PRO A 160 8.95 -14.72 20.66
N VAL A 161 9.05 -13.41 20.41
CA VAL A 161 9.65 -12.87 19.19
C VAL A 161 11.11 -13.33 19.13
N PRO A 162 11.54 -14.06 18.08
CA PRO A 162 12.91 -14.53 18.03
C PRO A 162 13.86 -13.34 17.88
N VAL A 163 14.72 -13.16 18.87
CA VAL A 163 15.82 -12.20 18.85
C VAL A 163 16.94 -12.82 18.02
N TRP A 164 17.21 -12.25 16.84
CA TRP A 164 18.29 -12.73 15.98
C TRP A 164 19.65 -12.38 16.60
N SER A 165 20.49 -13.40 16.83
CA SER A 165 21.91 -13.22 17.14
C SER A 165 22.72 -13.40 15.86
N LYS A 166 23.75 -12.56 15.71
CA LYS A 166 24.58 -12.34 14.50
C LYS A 166 25.19 -13.60 13.90
#